data_AF-A0A850MMB3-F1
#
_entry.id   AF-A0A850MMB3-F1
#
_cell.length_a   1.000
_cell.length_b   1.000
_cell.length_c   1.000
_cell.angle_alpha   90.00
_cell.angle_beta   90.00
_cell.angle_gamma   90.00
#
_symmetry.space_group_name_H-M   'P 1'
#
loop_
_entity.id
_entity.type
_entity.pdbx_description
1 polymer ?
#
loop_
_entity_poly.entity_id
_entity_poly.type
_entity_poly.pdbx_seq_one_letter_code
_entity_poly.pdbx_strand_id
1 'polypeptide(L)'
;MRLWEMLAGIEMGIENSILDEKIDRKRTERNLGSHFYQKREIMRLPPSAKFIMYLLRMKGAMNRKRIIQETLMPDRTVGFALKLLLEKNLIKKEDRDGIMNPSSGQRRRRHKRDRRITKYNLISSILPYEII
;
A
#
# COMPACT_ATOMS: atom_id res chain seq x y z
N MET A 1 18.98 -50.92 -11.06
CA MET A 1 18.30 -49.87 -10.27
C MET A 1 18.11 -50.39 -8.86
N ARG A 2 18.73 -49.74 -7.87
CA ARG A 2 18.63 -50.19 -6.47
C ARG A 2 17.40 -49.54 -5.85
N LEU A 3 16.52 -50.34 -5.24
CA LEU A 3 15.29 -49.90 -4.54
C LEU A 3 15.49 -48.70 -3.59
N TRP A 4 16.69 -48.58 -3.03
CA TRP A 4 17.09 -47.50 -2.14
C TRP A 4 17.20 -46.13 -2.85
N GLU A 5 17.54 -46.08 -4.14
CA GLU A 5 17.57 -44.83 -4.93
C GLU A 5 16.15 -44.31 -5.21
N MET A 6 15.18 -45.21 -5.44
CA MET A 6 13.77 -44.84 -5.62
C MET A 6 13.12 -44.36 -4.33
N LEU A 7 13.41 -45.02 -3.20
CA LEU A 7 12.90 -44.62 -1.89
C LEU A 7 13.44 -43.25 -1.46
N ALA A 8 14.72 -42.98 -1.68
CA ALA A 8 15.31 -41.65 -1.41
C ALA A 8 14.68 -40.55 -2.26
N GLY A 9 14.37 -40.81 -3.54
CA GLY A 9 13.68 -39.84 -4.39
C GLY A 9 12.25 -39.50 -3.92
N ILE A 10 11.52 -40.48 -3.40
CA ILE A 10 10.17 -40.29 -2.85
C ILE A 10 10.23 -39.52 -1.52
N GLU A 11 11.14 -39.89 -0.63
CA GLU A 11 11.33 -39.26 0.68
C GLU A 11 11.74 -37.78 0.54
N MET A 12 12.68 -37.49 -0.36
CA MET A 12 13.09 -36.12 -0.70
C MET A 12 11.94 -35.31 -1.32
N GLY A 13 11.08 -35.93 -2.13
CA GLY A 13 9.90 -35.28 -2.71
C GLY A 13 8.86 -34.90 -1.64
N ILE A 14 8.64 -35.78 -0.66
CA ILE A 14 7.72 -35.56 0.46
C ILE A 14 8.26 -34.46 1.38
N GLU A 15 9.55 -34.49 1.73
CA GLU A 15 10.16 -33.46 2.57
C GLU A 15 10.10 -32.06 1.93
N ASN A 16 10.40 -31.95 0.64
CA ASN A 16 10.32 -30.66 -0.06
C ASN A 16 8.89 -30.10 -0.09
N SER A 17 7.88 -30.96 -0.28
CA SER A 17 6.46 -30.53 -0.23
C SER A 17 6.03 -30.03 1.15
N ILE A 18 6.47 -30.70 2.22
CA ILE A 18 6.18 -30.33 3.61
C ILE A 18 6.93 -29.04 4.00
N LEU A 19 8.16 -28.86 3.49
CA LEU A 19 8.96 -27.67 3.70
C LEU A 19 8.34 -26.46 2.99
N ASP A 20 7.89 -26.60 1.75
CA ASP A 20 7.18 -25.55 1.01
C ASP A 20 5.89 -25.12 1.71
N GLU A 21 5.10 -26.08 2.20
CA GLU A 21 3.89 -25.78 2.97
C GLU A 21 4.20 -25.08 4.31
N LYS A 22 5.27 -25.50 5.02
CA LYS A 22 5.73 -24.84 6.25
C LYS A 22 6.26 -23.43 5.99
N ILE A 23 6.94 -23.20 4.87
CA ILE A 23 7.44 -21.88 4.46
C ILE A 23 6.26 -20.94 4.15
N ASP A 24 5.24 -21.44 3.45
CA ASP A 24 4.06 -20.66 3.10
C ASP A 24 3.20 -20.33 4.33
N ARG A 25 2.99 -21.28 5.25
CA ARG A 25 2.34 -21.01 6.55
C ARG A 25 3.08 -19.96 7.37
N LYS A 26 4.41 -20.06 7.51
CA LYS A 26 5.22 -19.03 8.21
C LYS A 26 5.20 -17.67 7.52
N ARG A 27 5.10 -17.63 6.20
CA ARG A 27 4.95 -16.37 5.44
C ARG A 27 3.58 -15.77 5.71
N THR A 28 2.54 -16.60 5.70
CA THR A 28 1.16 -16.20 5.96
C THR A 28 0.98 -15.66 7.37
N GLU A 29 1.54 -16.32 8.38
CA GLU A 29 1.52 -15.89 9.80
C GLU A 29 2.22 -14.53 10.02
N ARG A 30 3.38 -14.33 9.39
CA ARG A 30 4.09 -13.03 9.43
C ARG A 30 3.26 -11.91 8.78
N ASN A 31 2.56 -12.22 7.69
CA ASN A 31 1.69 -11.28 6.99
C ASN A 31 0.40 -11.00 7.78
N LEU A 32 -0.18 -12.01 8.42
CA LEU A 32 -1.38 -11.90 9.28
C LEU A 32 -1.13 -10.92 10.42
N GLY A 33 -0.02 -11.04 11.14
CA GLY A 33 0.36 -10.12 12.21
C GLY A 33 0.35 -8.66 11.72
N SER A 34 1.11 -8.38 10.66
CA SER A 34 1.18 -7.03 10.04
C SER A 34 -0.21 -6.50 9.65
N HIS A 35 -1.04 -7.35 9.05
CA HIS A 35 -2.38 -6.99 8.62
C HIS A 35 -3.32 -6.63 9.79
N PHE A 36 -3.29 -7.39 10.88
CA PHE A 36 -4.09 -7.09 12.08
C PHE A 36 -3.67 -5.77 12.75
N TYR A 37 -2.36 -5.46 12.79
CA TYR A 37 -1.87 -4.17 13.27
C TYR A 37 -2.38 -3.02 12.40
N GLN A 38 -2.35 -3.18 11.07
CA GLN A 38 -2.90 -2.18 10.15
C GLN A 38 -4.42 -1.98 10.38
N LYS A 39 -5.21 -3.06 10.53
CA LYS A 39 -6.65 -2.95 10.81
C LYS A 39 -6.94 -2.10 12.05
N ARG A 40 -6.24 -2.35 13.15
CA ARG A 40 -6.41 -1.60 14.41
C ARG A 40 -6.06 -0.12 14.26
N GLU A 41 -4.97 0.18 13.57
CA GLU A 41 -4.54 1.57 13.35
C GLU A 41 -5.51 2.35 12.47
N ILE A 42 -6.08 1.71 11.45
CA ILE A 42 -7.07 2.37 10.61
C ILE A 42 -8.39 2.53 11.38
N MET A 43 -8.77 1.58 12.25
CA MET A 43 -9.98 1.70 13.10
C MET A 43 -9.92 2.91 14.03
N ARG A 44 -8.71 3.26 14.50
CA ARG A 44 -8.45 4.42 15.36
C ARG A 44 -8.44 5.76 14.62
N LEU A 45 -8.51 5.76 13.29
CA LEU A 45 -8.52 7.01 12.53
C LEU A 45 -9.77 7.86 12.85
N PRO A 46 -9.67 9.19 12.74
CA PRO A 46 -10.84 10.06 12.70
C PRO A 46 -11.77 9.70 11.54
N PRO A 47 -13.09 9.95 11.66
CA PRO A 47 -14.07 9.62 10.63
C PRO A 47 -13.76 10.30 9.28
N SER A 48 -13.33 11.57 9.30
CA SER A 48 -12.93 12.33 8.11
C SER A 48 -11.77 11.68 7.36
N ALA A 49 -10.79 11.14 8.09
CA ALA A 49 -9.63 10.46 7.51
C ALA A 49 -10.01 9.11 6.91
N LYS A 50 -10.85 8.31 7.61
CA LYS A 50 -11.39 7.06 7.05
C LYS A 50 -12.16 7.32 5.76
N PHE A 51 -13.00 8.36 5.75
CA PHE A 51 -13.83 8.68 4.60
C PHE A 51 -12.99 9.10 3.38
N ILE A 52 -11.98 9.96 3.56
CA ILE A 52 -11.06 10.32 2.46
C ILE A 52 -10.29 9.11 1.96
N MET A 53 -9.85 8.23 2.85
CA MET A 53 -9.15 6.99 2.47
C MET A 53 -10.07 6.08 1.64
N TYR A 54 -11.32 5.89 2.06
CA TYR A 54 -12.34 5.16 1.30
C TYR A 54 -12.61 5.80 -0.07
N LEU A 55 -12.73 7.12 -0.11
CA LEU A 55 -12.98 7.86 -1.35
C LEU A 55 -11.82 7.70 -2.35
N LEU A 56 -10.57 7.78 -1.87
CA LEU A 56 -9.38 7.53 -2.69
C LEU A 56 -9.33 6.09 -3.20
N ARG A 57 -9.85 5.12 -2.44
CA ARG A 57 -10.01 3.74 -2.93
C ARG A 57 -11.00 3.67 -4.08
N MET A 58 -12.16 4.28 -3.90
CA MET A 58 -13.25 4.19 -4.88
C MET A 58 -12.97 4.97 -6.17
N LYS A 59 -12.39 6.17 -6.05
CA LYS A 59 -12.19 7.09 -7.18
C LYS A 59 -10.74 7.14 -7.69
N GLY A 60 -9.81 6.49 -7.00
CA GLY A 60 -8.39 6.51 -7.34
C GLY A 60 -7.71 7.83 -6.96
N ALA A 61 -6.57 8.09 -7.61
CA ALA A 61 -5.69 9.20 -7.27
C ALA A 61 -6.33 10.58 -7.54
N MET A 62 -6.43 11.42 -6.51
CA MET A 62 -7.10 12.72 -6.60
C MET A 62 -6.30 13.85 -5.96
N ASN A 63 -6.49 15.08 -6.45
CA ASN A 63 -5.89 16.26 -5.83
C ASN A 63 -6.78 16.80 -4.69
N ARG A 64 -6.20 17.63 -3.81
CA ARG A 64 -6.92 18.19 -2.65
C ARG A 64 -8.18 18.96 -3.03
N LYS A 65 -8.14 19.75 -4.12
CA LYS A 65 -9.29 20.53 -4.60
C LYS A 65 -10.48 19.64 -4.96
N ARG A 66 -10.24 18.56 -5.69
CA ARG A 66 -11.27 17.59 -6.07
C ARG A 66 -11.81 16.87 -4.84
N ILE A 67 -10.95 16.48 -3.89
CA ILE A 67 -11.41 15.87 -2.63
C ILE A 67 -12.36 16.81 -1.88
N ILE A 68 -12.06 18.11 -1.82
CA ILE A 68 -12.95 19.11 -1.19
C ILE A 68 -14.30 19.16 -1.91
N GLN A 69 -14.30 19.22 -3.24
CA GLN A 69 -15.54 19.26 -4.03
C GLN A 69 -16.39 17.99 -3.88
N GLU A 70 -15.75 16.83 -3.82
CA GLU A 70 -16.42 15.53 -3.74
C GLU A 70 -16.96 15.23 -2.34
N THR A 71 -16.26 15.71 -1.30
CA THR A 71 -16.64 15.43 0.10
C THR A 71 -17.46 16.54 0.73
N LEU A 72 -17.46 17.74 0.14
CA LEU A 72 -18.03 18.97 0.69
C LEU A 72 -17.46 19.34 2.08
N MET A 73 -16.32 18.77 2.46
CA MET A 73 -15.65 19.09 3.72
C MET A 73 -14.85 20.39 3.62
N PRO A 74 -14.68 21.15 4.72
CA PRO A 74 -13.81 22.32 4.75
C PRO A 74 -12.38 21.99 4.35
N ASP A 75 -11.70 22.92 3.68
CA ASP A 75 -10.30 22.75 3.26
C ASP A 75 -9.38 22.35 4.43
N ARG A 76 -9.60 22.93 5.61
CA ARG A 76 -8.85 22.61 6.84
C ARG A 76 -9.02 21.15 7.27
N THR A 77 -10.25 20.63 7.22
CA THR A 77 -10.56 19.23 7.56
C THR A 77 -9.92 18.27 6.57
N VAL A 78 -10.03 18.56 5.28
CA VAL A 78 -9.38 17.74 4.24
C VAL A 78 -7.86 17.78 4.39
N GLY A 79 -7.30 18.96 4.67
CA GLY A 79 -5.87 19.13 4.92
C GLY A 79 -5.37 18.33 6.12
N PHE A 80 -6.10 18.38 7.23
CA PHE A 80 -5.80 17.60 8.43
C PHE A 80 -5.85 16.09 8.15
N ALA A 81 -6.92 15.61 7.51
CA ALA A 81 -7.07 14.21 7.17
C ALA A 81 -5.95 13.72 6.23
N LEU A 82 -5.62 14.46 5.17
CA LEU A 82 -4.54 14.10 4.26
C LEU A 82 -3.17 14.10 4.98
N LYS A 83 -2.92 15.07 5.86
CA LYS A 83 -1.70 15.11 6.67
C LYS A 83 -1.58 13.85 7.54
N LEU A 84 -2.65 13.51 8.26
CA LEU A 84 -2.68 12.35 9.14
C LEU A 84 -2.50 11.03 8.36
N LEU A 85 -3.14 10.89 7.20
CA LEU A 85 -3.01 9.71 6.34
C LEU A 85 -1.59 9.57 5.76
N LEU A 86 -0.92 10.68 5.44
CA LEU A 86 0.48 10.67 5.02
C LEU A 86 1.42 10.26 6.17
N GLU A 87 1.23 10.83 7.36
CA GLU A 87 2.04 10.51 8.54
C GLU A 87 1.92 9.03 8.93
N LYS A 88 0.74 8.45 8.74
CA LYS A 88 0.49 7.02 8.94
C LYS A 88 0.89 6.13 7.75
N ASN A 89 1.50 6.69 6.70
CA ASN A 89 1.90 5.97 5.48
C ASN A 89 0.76 5.17 4.84
N LEU A 90 -0.47 5.70 4.88
CA LEU A 90 -1.63 5.06 4.24
C LEU A 90 -1.85 5.58 2.81
N ILE A 91 -1.42 6.82 2.56
CA ILE A 91 -1.44 7.45 1.24
C ILE A 91 -0.05 7.96 0.87
N LYS A 92 0.19 8.10 -0.42
CA LYS A 92 1.37 8.73 -1.00
C LYS A 92 0.98 9.89 -1.89
N LYS A 93 1.91 10.83 -2.07
CA LYS A 93 1.81 11.87 -3.08
C LYS A 93 2.29 11.28 -4.40
N GLU A 94 1.44 11.29 -5.41
CA GLU A 94 1.84 11.01 -6.78
C GLU A 94 2.23 12.31 -7.44
N ASP A 95 3.54 12.52 -7.51
CA ASP A 95 4.10 13.49 -8.44
C ASP A 95 3.97 12.91 -9.85
N ARG A 96 3.58 13.74 -10.83
CA ARG A 96 3.45 13.30 -12.23
C ARG A 96 4.79 12.86 -12.87
N ASP A 97 5.91 12.96 -12.16
CA ASP A 97 7.27 12.82 -12.70
C ASP A 97 8.00 11.55 -12.18
N GLY A 98 7.26 10.49 -11.90
CA GLY A 98 7.76 9.34 -11.13
C GLY A 98 8.12 8.05 -11.89
N ILE A 99 8.56 8.10 -13.15
CA ILE A 99 9.42 7.04 -13.73
C ILE A 99 10.45 7.67 -14.68
N MET A 100 11.47 8.33 -14.13
CA MET A 100 12.73 8.61 -14.84
C MET A 100 13.84 8.38 -13.82
N ASN A 101 14.53 7.24 -13.92
CA ASN A 101 15.82 7.05 -13.28
C ASN A 101 16.78 8.10 -13.86
N PRO A 102 17.28 9.08 -13.11
CA PRO A 102 18.27 9.99 -13.64
C PRO A 102 19.61 9.24 -13.63
N SER A 103 19.90 8.54 -14.73
CA SER A 103 21.27 8.19 -15.07
C SER A 103 22.05 9.51 -15.17
N SER A 104 22.95 9.68 -14.21
CA SER A 104 24.10 10.59 -14.15
C SER A 104 24.20 11.65 -15.26
N GLY A 105 24.00 12.93 -14.91
CA GLY A 105 24.78 14.00 -15.57
C GLY A 105 24.04 15.17 -16.24
N GLN A 106 22.72 15.36 -16.08
CA GLN A 106 22.06 16.54 -16.67
C GLN A 106 21.41 17.44 -15.62
N ARG A 107 22.06 18.59 -15.35
CA ARG A 107 21.47 19.76 -14.66
C ARG A 107 20.31 20.32 -15.50
N ARG A 108 19.15 19.68 -15.42
CA ARG A 108 17.93 20.16 -16.09
C ARG A 108 17.41 21.38 -15.35
N ARG A 109 17.39 22.52 -16.04
CA ARG A 109 16.77 23.78 -15.62
C ARG A 109 15.37 23.47 -15.06
N ARG A 110 15.23 23.59 -13.73
CA ARG A 110 13.96 23.32 -13.04
C ARG A 110 12.95 24.36 -13.51
N HIS A 111 12.12 24.00 -14.49
CA HIS A 111 10.87 24.73 -14.74
C HIS A 111 10.15 24.85 -13.39
N LYS A 112 9.70 26.07 -13.06
CA LYS A 112 8.95 26.38 -11.84
C LYS A 112 7.54 25.78 -12.00
N ARG A 113 7.45 24.45 -11.88
CA ARG A 113 6.21 23.69 -12.05
C ARG A 113 5.28 24.00 -10.88
N ASP A 114 4.00 24.14 -11.20
CA ASP A 114 2.99 24.46 -10.21
C ASP A 114 2.75 23.26 -9.28
N ARG A 115 3.32 23.35 -8.07
CA ARG A 115 3.18 22.36 -6.98
C ARG A 115 1.74 22.19 -6.49
N ARG A 116 0.78 23.01 -6.97
CA ARG A 116 -0.63 23.00 -6.51
C ARG A 116 -1.45 21.80 -7.03
N ILE A 117 -0.91 20.98 -7.93
CA ILE A 117 -1.62 19.84 -8.56
C ILE A 117 -1.04 18.49 -8.10
N THR A 118 -0.59 18.38 -6.85
CA THR A 118 -0.21 17.08 -6.29
C THR A 118 -1.45 16.18 -6.16
N LYS A 119 -1.35 14.95 -6.69
CA LYS A 119 -2.37 13.92 -6.49
C LYS A 119 -2.00 13.07 -5.28
N TYR A 120 -3.00 12.56 -4.58
CA TYR A 120 -2.86 11.63 -3.48
C TYR A 120 -3.43 10.29 -3.91
N ASN A 121 -2.69 9.21 -3.66
CA ASN A 121 -3.12 7.85 -3.95
C ASN A 121 -2.85 6.95 -2.74
N LEU A 122 -3.55 5.82 -2.66
CA LEU A 122 -3.28 4.80 -1.64
C LEU A 122 -1.94 4.11 -1.90
N ILE A 123 -1.27 3.68 -0.83
CA ILE A 123 -0.04 2.87 -0.95
C ILE A 123 -0.38 1.41 -1.28
N SER A 124 -1.40 0.86 -0.60
CA SER A 124 -1.93 -0.48 -0.87
C SER A 124 -3.38 -0.40 -1.34
N SER A 125 -3.73 -1.21 -2.35
CA SER A 125 -5.11 -1.33 -2.83
C SER A 125 -6.00 -2.12 -1.86
N ILE A 126 -5.42 -3.01 -1.06
CA ILE A 126 -6.10 -3.73 0.02
C ILE A 126 -6.27 -2.78 1.21
N LEU A 127 -7.54 -2.53 1.59
CA LEU A 127 -7.88 -2.04 2.93
C LEU A 127 -8.28 -3.24 3.80
N PRO A 128 -7.82 -3.33 5.05
CA PRO A 128 -8.08 -4.48 5.95
C PRO A 128 -9.54 -4.58 6.43
N TYR A 129 -10.45 -3.77 5.89
CA TYR A 129 -11.86 -3.74 6.28
C TYR A 129 -12.74 -4.73 5.53
N GLU A 130 -12.29 -5.29 4.42
CA GLU A 130 -13.06 -6.28 3.65
C GLU A 130 -12.96 -7.71 4.20
N ILE A 131 -12.28 -7.90 5.34
CA ILE A 131 -12.20 -9.18 6.04
C ILE A 131 -13.13 -9.17 7.27
N ILE A 132 -14.38 -8.77 7.08
CA ILE A 132 -15.47 -8.98 8.05
C ILE A 132 -16.58 -9.71 7.32
#